data_AF-A0A7D9E635-F1
#
_entry.id   AF-A0A7D9E635-F1
#
_cell.length_a   1.000
_cell.length_b   1.000
_cell.length_c   1.000
_cell.angle_alpha   90.00
_cell.angle_beta   90.00
_cell.angle_gamma   90.00
#
_symmetry.space_group_name_H-M   'P 1'
#
loop_
_entity.id
_entity.type
_entity.pdbx_description
1 polymer ?
#
loop_
_entity_poly.entity_id
_entity_poly.type
_entity_poly.pdbx_seq_one_letter_code
_entity_poly.pdbx_strand_id
1 'polypeptide(L)'
;MGLAISLISDVEEKVWYHKCSSRGKNCNKTSLVEHGGCSIWYDELQYLADVEDHLGVSIPECGSDMVVAQNEFDGKVIYGAKRNKSGHLFVNHVLELEPSVVELAELEYQAQTSFFKLKRKKWTAVH
;
A
#
# COMPACT_ATOMS: atom_id res chain seq x y z
N MET A 1 0.30 0.95 -6.49
CA MET A 1 -1.12 1.17 -6.85
C MET A 1 -1.96 0.24 -5.97
N GLY A 2 -3.19 0.58 -5.60
CA GLY A 2 -4.05 -0.20 -4.69
C GLY A 2 -5.39 -0.58 -5.33
N LEU A 3 -5.97 -1.72 -4.92
CA LEU A 3 -7.34 -2.12 -5.26
C LEU A 3 -8.25 -1.73 -4.08
N ALA A 4 -9.35 -1.04 -4.37
CA ALA A 4 -10.41 -0.76 -3.42
C ALA A 4 -11.67 -1.54 -3.83
N ILE A 5 -12.31 -2.19 -2.86
CA ILE A 5 -13.56 -2.92 -3.04
C ILE A 5 -14.56 -2.28 -2.06
N SER A 6 -15.74 -1.92 -2.55
CA SER A 6 -16.87 -1.50 -1.72
C SER A 6 -17.88 -2.64 -1.66
N LEU A 7 -18.41 -2.90 -0.46
CA LEU A 7 -19.58 -3.75 -0.26
C LEU A 7 -20.77 -2.83 -0.06
N ILE A 8 -21.84 -3.07 -0.82
CA ILE A 8 -22.99 -2.16 -0.90
C ILE A 8 -24.25 -2.99 -0.70
N SER A 9 -25.06 -2.59 0.28
CA SER A 9 -26.38 -3.14 0.58
C SER A 9 -27.46 -2.47 -0.26
N ASP A 10 -28.45 -3.23 -0.68
CA ASP A 10 -29.65 -2.75 -1.37
C ASP A 10 -30.72 -2.21 -0.41
N VAL A 11 -30.49 -2.34 0.90
CA VAL A 11 -31.40 -1.90 1.96
C VAL A 11 -30.70 -0.86 2.83
N GLU A 12 -31.44 0.19 3.22
CA GLU A 12 -30.95 1.20 4.15
C GLU A 12 -30.49 0.58 5.47
N GLU A 13 -29.30 0.96 5.90
CA GLU A 13 -28.72 0.48 7.16
C GLU A 13 -28.77 1.56 8.24
N LYS A 14 -29.12 1.16 9.46
CA LYS A 14 -29.06 2.07 10.61
C LYS A 14 -27.65 2.11 11.17
N VAL A 15 -26.94 3.19 10.92
CA VAL A 15 -25.55 3.38 11.34
C VAL A 15 -25.42 4.38 12.47
N TRP A 16 -24.34 4.27 13.24
CA TRP A 16 -23.98 5.26 14.25
C TRP A 16 -23.38 6.50 13.59
N TYR A 17 -23.98 7.65 13.88
CA TYR A 17 -23.53 8.95 13.41
C TYR A 17 -23.41 9.89 14.61
N HIS A 18 -22.21 9.94 15.19
CA HIS A 18 -21.95 10.70 16.41
C HIS A 18 -21.83 12.21 16.13
N LYS A 19 -22.94 12.95 16.35
CA LYS A 19 -22.94 14.42 16.48
C LYS A 19 -22.75 14.91 17.93
N CYS A 20 -22.65 14.00 18.90
CA CYS A 20 -22.49 14.37 20.30
C CYS A 20 -21.12 14.99 20.58
N SER A 21 -21.04 15.87 21.58
CA SER A 21 -19.78 16.52 21.99
C SER A 21 -18.70 15.52 22.42
N SER A 22 -19.10 14.37 22.96
CA SER A 22 -18.18 13.29 23.35
C SER A 22 -17.65 12.46 22.17
N ARG A 23 -18.11 12.73 20.94
CA ARG A 23 -17.71 12.02 19.70
C ARG A 23 -17.78 10.50 19.82
N GLY A 24 -18.86 10.01 20.43
CA GLY A 24 -19.10 8.57 20.62
C GLY A 24 -18.50 7.99 21.90
N LYS A 25 -17.62 8.71 22.63
CA LYS A 25 -17.12 8.23 23.92
C LYS A 25 -18.27 8.03 24.89
N ASN A 26 -18.50 6.78 25.30
CA ASN A 26 -19.59 6.31 26.17
C ASN A 26 -21.00 6.71 25.68
N CYS A 27 -21.22 6.79 24.36
CA CYS A 27 -22.52 7.14 23.80
C CYS A 27 -23.38 5.91 23.55
N ASN A 28 -24.56 5.85 24.19
CA ASN A 28 -25.54 4.77 24.01
C ASN A 28 -26.86 5.26 23.39
N LYS A 29 -26.87 6.46 22.80
CA LYS A 29 -28.07 7.06 22.20
C LYS A 29 -28.31 6.51 20.78
N THR A 30 -29.05 5.41 20.69
CA THR A 30 -29.36 4.71 19.42
C THR A 30 -30.53 5.33 18.63
N SER A 31 -31.19 6.36 19.16
CA SER A 31 -32.27 7.05 18.43
C SER A 31 -31.71 7.78 17.20
N LEU A 32 -32.58 8.09 16.24
CA LEU A 32 -32.20 8.90 15.09
C LEU A 32 -31.77 10.30 15.52
N VAL A 33 -30.86 10.91 14.76
CA VAL A 33 -30.41 12.30 14.98
C VAL A 33 -31.59 13.27 14.95
N GLU A 34 -32.59 13.04 14.11
CA GLU A 34 -33.85 13.82 14.05
C GLU A 34 -34.63 13.82 15.37
N HIS A 35 -34.44 12.77 16.18
CA HIS A 35 -35.04 12.61 17.50
C HIS A 35 -34.02 12.83 18.64
N GLY A 36 -32.92 13.53 18.36
CA GLY A 36 -31.90 13.87 19.35
C GLY A 36 -30.96 12.72 19.75
N GLY A 37 -30.94 11.63 18.98
CA GLY A 37 -30.01 10.51 19.15
C GLY A 37 -28.71 10.64 18.34
N CYS A 38 -28.03 9.53 18.10
CA CYS A 38 -26.72 9.47 17.43
C CYS A 38 -26.68 8.38 16.33
N SER A 39 -27.80 8.14 15.67
CA SER A 39 -27.89 7.24 14.52
C SER A 39 -28.55 7.92 13.32
N ILE A 40 -28.23 7.45 12.12
CA ILE A 40 -28.93 7.84 10.87
C ILE A 40 -29.28 6.58 10.09
N TRP A 41 -30.20 6.71 9.15
CA TRP A 41 -30.33 5.75 8.05
C TRP A 41 -29.30 6.10 6.99
N TYR A 42 -28.62 5.07 6.48
CA TYR A 42 -27.54 5.17 5.52
C TYR A 42 -27.98 4.44 4.26
N ASP A 43 -28.24 5.20 3.20
CA ASP A 43 -28.62 4.69 1.88
C ASP A 43 -27.36 4.53 1.02
N GLU A 44 -26.83 3.31 1.00
CA GLU A 44 -25.58 3.02 0.29
C GLU A 44 -25.70 3.15 -1.23
N LEU A 45 -26.89 2.91 -1.80
CA LEU A 45 -27.14 3.06 -3.24
C LEU A 45 -27.10 4.53 -3.64
N GLN A 46 -27.68 5.42 -2.83
CA GLN A 46 -27.58 6.86 -3.07
C GLN A 46 -26.11 7.32 -3.00
N TYR A 47 -25.37 6.88 -1.99
CA TYR A 47 -23.95 7.26 -1.87
C TYR A 47 -23.09 6.71 -3.00
N LEU A 48 -23.39 5.51 -3.51
CA LEU A 48 -22.72 4.98 -4.69
C LEU A 48 -22.93 5.92 -5.89
N ALA A 49 -24.17 6.32 -6.16
CA ALA A 49 -24.49 7.23 -7.26
C ALA A 49 -23.75 8.58 -7.11
N ASP A 50 -23.74 9.17 -5.91
CA ASP A 50 -23.01 10.42 -5.64
C ASP A 50 -21.49 10.27 -5.90
N VAL A 51 -20.91 9.10 -5.60
CA VAL A 51 -19.49 8.81 -5.86
C VAL A 51 -19.23 8.65 -7.36
N GLU A 52 -20.10 7.93 -8.09
CA GLU A 52 -19.99 7.78 -9.55
C GLU A 52 -20.10 9.12 -10.26
N ASP A 53 -21.05 9.98 -9.85
CA ASP A 53 -21.22 11.33 -10.36
C ASP A 53 -19.97 12.20 -10.10
N HIS A 54 -19.36 12.08 -8.92
CA HIS A 54 -18.14 12.82 -8.59
C HIS A 54 -16.92 12.34 -9.40
N LEU A 55 -16.81 11.03 -9.64
CA LEU A 55 -15.72 10.45 -10.42
C LEU A 55 -15.94 10.57 -11.95
N GLY A 56 -17.18 10.80 -12.38
CA GLY A 56 -17.57 10.84 -13.79
C GLY A 56 -17.46 9.49 -14.49
N VAL A 57 -17.40 8.39 -13.73
CA VAL A 57 -17.29 7.01 -14.23
C VAL A 57 -18.17 6.09 -13.42
N SER A 58 -18.79 5.12 -14.09
CA SER A 58 -19.52 4.04 -13.42
C SER A 58 -18.55 3.03 -12.82
N ILE A 59 -18.80 2.63 -11.58
CA ILE A 59 -18.02 1.63 -10.85
C ILE A 59 -18.52 0.24 -11.27
N PRO A 60 -17.63 -0.68 -11.69
CA PRO A 60 -18.05 -2.00 -12.09
C PRO A 60 -18.55 -2.82 -10.89
N GLU A 61 -19.76 -3.38 -11.02
CA GLU A 61 -20.33 -4.31 -10.06
C GLU A 61 -19.75 -5.72 -10.22
N CYS A 62 -19.61 -6.43 -9.10
CA CYS A 62 -19.15 -7.81 -9.09
C CYS A 62 -20.35 -8.76 -9.02
N GLY A 63 -20.33 -9.83 -9.82
CA GLY A 63 -21.37 -10.86 -9.79
C GLY A 63 -21.34 -11.69 -8.49
N SER A 64 -22.30 -12.60 -8.35
CA SER A 64 -22.39 -13.54 -7.21
C SER A 64 -21.19 -14.49 -7.08
N ASP A 65 -20.40 -14.62 -8.15
CA ASP A 65 -19.16 -15.39 -8.18
C ASP A 65 -17.98 -14.64 -7.53
N MET A 66 -18.17 -13.37 -7.14
CA MET A 66 -17.17 -12.51 -6.49
C MET A 66 -15.85 -12.43 -7.29
N VAL A 67 -15.92 -12.59 -8.61
CA VAL A 67 -14.78 -12.51 -9.50
C VAL A 67 -14.54 -11.05 -9.89
N VAL A 68 -13.52 -10.44 -9.28
CA VAL A 68 -13.09 -9.08 -9.65
C VAL A 68 -12.41 -9.12 -11.01
N ALA A 69 -12.95 -8.37 -11.98
CA ALA A 69 -12.35 -8.24 -13.30
C ALA A 69 -10.91 -7.70 -13.19
N GLN A 70 -9.98 -8.40 -13.85
CA GLN A 70 -8.60 -7.96 -13.93
C GLN A 70 -8.52 -6.81 -14.93
N ASN A 71 -8.66 -5.58 -14.44
CA ASN A 71 -8.38 -4.41 -15.27
C ASN A 71 -6.87 -4.34 -15.48
N GLU A 72 -6.41 -4.60 -16.70
CA GLU A 72 -5.01 -4.41 -17.12
C GLU A 72 -4.67 -2.91 -17.03
N PHE A 73 -4.19 -2.49 -15.86
CA PHE A 73 -3.50 -1.22 -15.76
C PHE A 73 -2.10 -1.42 -16.36
N ASP A 74 -1.95 -1.03 -17.63
CA ASP A 74 -0.67 -0.90 -18.35
C ASP A 74 0.32 -2.07 -18.14
N GLY A 75 -0.17 -3.31 -18.20
CA GLY A 75 0.62 -4.55 -18.25
C GLY A 75 1.59 -4.83 -17.08
N LYS A 76 1.62 -4.00 -16.03
CA LYS A 76 2.67 -4.06 -14.98
C LYS A 76 2.18 -4.46 -13.60
N VAL A 77 0.88 -4.34 -13.29
CA VAL A 77 0.38 -4.58 -11.94
C VAL A 77 -0.89 -5.42 -11.97
N ILE A 78 -0.75 -6.68 -11.56
CA ILE A 78 -1.89 -7.59 -11.32
C ILE A 78 -2.19 -7.57 -9.82
N TYR A 79 -3.38 -7.10 -9.44
CA TYR A 79 -3.87 -7.15 -8.07
C TYR A 79 -4.36 -8.54 -7.69
N GLY A 80 -4.19 -8.93 -6.42
CA GLY A 80 -4.68 -10.22 -5.93
C GLY A 80 -3.86 -11.44 -6.35
N ALA A 81 -2.80 -11.26 -7.15
CA ALA A 81 -1.87 -12.34 -7.45
C ALA A 81 -1.10 -12.74 -6.18
N LYS A 82 -1.38 -13.95 -5.67
CA LYS A 82 -0.51 -14.60 -4.69
C LYS A 82 0.88 -14.69 -5.32
N ARG A 83 1.91 -14.12 -4.67
CA ARG A 83 3.31 -14.38 -5.07
C ARG A 83 3.47 -15.90 -5.09
N ASN A 84 3.54 -16.49 -6.29
CA ASN A 84 4.01 -17.85 -6.44
C ASN A 84 5.35 -17.89 -5.70
N LYS A 85 5.53 -18.87 -4.81
CA LYS A 85 6.79 -19.12 -4.10
C LYS A 85 7.87 -19.62 -5.08
N SER A 86 7.98 -19.05 -6.27
CA SER A 86 9.12 -19.17 -7.15
C SER A 86 10.10 -18.08 -6.74
N GLY A 87 11.22 -18.48 -6.11
CA GLY A 87 12.29 -17.62 -5.61
C GLY A 87 13.08 -16.88 -6.70
N HIS A 88 12.40 -16.25 -7.65
CA HIS A 88 13.02 -15.57 -8.79
C HIS A 88 13.48 -14.13 -8.47
N LEU A 89 12.94 -13.52 -7.40
CA LEU A 89 13.37 -12.17 -6.98
C LEU A 89 14.78 -12.15 -6.38
N PHE A 90 15.22 -13.25 -5.75
CA PHE A 90 16.57 -13.34 -5.20
C PHE A 90 17.62 -13.37 -6.32
N VAL A 91 17.38 -14.15 -7.38
CA VAL A 91 18.31 -14.26 -8.52
C VAL A 91 18.45 -12.92 -9.24
N ASN A 92 17.35 -12.22 -9.50
CA ASN A 92 17.42 -10.92 -10.19
C ASN A 92 18.16 -9.87 -9.36
N HIS A 93 17.91 -9.79 -8.05
CA HIS A 93 18.60 -8.81 -7.20
C HIS A 93 20.09 -9.13 -7.03
N VAL A 94 20.46 -10.41 -7.03
CA VAL A 94 21.88 -10.83 -7.04
C VAL A 94 22.57 -10.40 -8.34
N LEU A 95 21.90 -10.54 -9.49
CA LEU A 95 22.41 -10.08 -10.79
C LEU A 95 22.50 -8.56 -10.88
N GLU A 96 21.52 -7.83 -10.32
CA GLU A 96 21.55 -6.37 -10.26
C GLU A 96 22.66 -5.83 -9.35
N LEU A 97 22.99 -6.55 -8.27
CA LEU A 97 24.05 -6.17 -7.32
C LEU A 97 25.46 -6.55 -7.79
N GLU A 98 25.61 -7.46 -8.74
CA GLU A 98 26.90 -7.94 -9.24
C GLU A 98 27.88 -6.80 -9.59
N PRO A 99 27.52 -5.79 -10.42
CA PRO A 99 28.44 -4.71 -10.77
C PRO A 99 28.83 -3.86 -9.54
N SER A 100 27.91 -3.63 -8.61
CA SER A 100 28.20 -2.86 -7.39
C SER A 100 29.13 -3.61 -6.44
N VAL A 101 29.02 -4.93 -6.35
CA VAL A 101 29.91 -5.76 -5.53
C VAL A 101 31.34 -5.79 -6.11
N VAL A 102 31.46 -5.83 -7.44
CA VAL A 102 32.77 -5.75 -8.12
C VAL A 102 33.43 -4.39 -7.87
N GLU A 103 32.68 -3.29 -8.00
CA GLU A 103 33.19 -1.95 -7.72
C GLU A 103 33.66 -1.80 -6.26
N LEU A 104 32.87 -2.31 -5.30
CA LEU A 104 33.24 -2.30 -3.89
C LEU A 104 34.52 -3.09 -3.60
N ALA A 105 34.71 -4.24 -4.25
CA ALA A 105 35.92 -5.04 -4.11
C ALA A 105 37.17 -4.30 -4.63
N GLU A 106 37.03 -3.55 -5.71
CA GLU A 106 38.13 -2.73 -6.24
C GLU A 106 38.44 -1.53 -5.34
N LEU A 107 37.42 -0.84 -4.84
CA LEU A 107 37.59 0.24 -3.86
C LEU A 107 38.25 -0.26 -2.56
N GLU A 108 37.88 -1.46 -2.11
CA GLU A 108 38.52 -2.11 -0.96
C GLU A 108 40.00 -2.36 -1.23
N TYR A 109 40.34 -2.95 -2.38
CA TYR A 109 41.73 -3.18 -2.78
C TYR A 109 42.55 -1.88 -2.83
N GLN A 110 41.99 -0.82 -3.41
CA GLN A 110 42.64 0.48 -3.47
C GLN A 110 42.85 1.09 -2.07
N ALA A 111 41.87 0.99 -1.19
CA ALA A 111 41.97 1.47 0.19
C ALA A 111 43.05 0.71 0.97
N GLN A 112 43.05 -0.62 0.88
CA GLN A 112 44.04 -1.47 1.53
C GLN A 112 45.46 -1.18 1.00
N THR A 113 45.65 -1.13 -0.31
CA THR A 113 46.95 -0.84 -0.92
C THR A 113 47.45 0.57 -0.58
N SER A 114 46.56 1.57 -0.55
CA SER A 114 46.86 2.93 -0.09
C SER A 114 47.36 2.93 1.36
N PHE A 115 46.66 2.24 2.25
CA PHE A 115 47.05 2.11 3.65
C PHE A 115 48.42 1.44 3.81
N PHE A 116 48.68 0.34 3.10
CA PHE A 116 49.98 -0.33 3.12
C PHE A 116 51.10 0.57 2.57
N LYS A 117 50.86 1.31 1.49
CA LYS A 117 51.84 2.28 0.93
C LYS A 117 52.14 3.40 1.93
N LEU A 118 51.13 3.94 2.61
CA LEU A 118 51.28 4.95 3.66
C LEU A 118 52.07 4.42 4.86
N LYS A 119 51.76 3.20 5.33
CA LYS A 119 52.52 2.56 6.42
C LYS A 119 53.99 2.30 6.03
N ARG A 120 54.25 1.81 4.80
CA ARG A 120 55.61 1.59 4.31
C ARG A 120 56.41 2.89 4.24
N LYS A 121 55.82 4.00 3.76
CA LYS A 121 56.48 5.32 3.74
C LYS A 121 56.83 5.83 5.14
N LYS A 122 55.96 5.65 6.13
CA LYS A 122 56.25 6.05 7.52
C LYS A 122 57.34 5.20 8.17
N TRP A 123 57.45 3.92 7.82
CA TRP A 123 58.54 3.06 8.27
C TRP A 123 59.88 3.40 7.62
N THR A 124 59.91 3.75 6.33
CA THR A 124 61.15 4.14 5.64
C THR A 124 61.60 5.58 5.91
N ALA A 125 60.73 6.43 6.48
CA ALA A 125 61.05 7.80 6.87
C ALA A 125 61.61 7.93 8.30
N VAL A 126 61.70 6.81 9.03
CA VAL A 126 62.36 6.69 10.34
C VAL A 126 63.63 5.86 10.14
N HIS A 127 64.55 6.37 9.33
CA HIS A 127 65.98 6.05 9.31
C HIS A 127 66.74 7.18 8.62
#